data_AF-A0A554LB02-F1
#
_entry.id   AF-A0A554LB02-F1
#
_cell.length_a   1.000
_cell.length_b   1.000
_cell.length_c   1.000
_cell.angle_alpha   90.00
_cell.angle_beta   90.00
_cell.angle_gamma   90.00
#
_symmetry.space_group_name_H-M   'P 1'
#
loop_
_entity.id
_entity.type
_entity.pdbx_description
1 polymer ?
#
loop_
_entity_poly.entity_id
_entity_poly.type
_entity_poly.pdbx_seq_one_letter_code
_entity_poly.pdbx_strand_id
1 'polypeptide(L)' 'MTIGHAILLSHKIIDRDLEHEIVHVRQHERIPIIQPILYWVELLKKGYRNNKYEIEAYRVSGSKYKER' A
#
# COMPACT_ATOMS: atom_id res chain seq x y z
N MET A 1 5.62 -4.57 -0.38
CA MET A 1 5.98 -3.14 -0.43
C MET A 1 6.13 -2.70 -1.87
N THR A 2 5.70 -1.48 -2.19
CA THR A 2 5.77 -0.93 -3.55
C THR A 2 6.62 0.32 -3.60
N ILE A 3 7.48 0.43 -4.61
CA ILE A 3 8.34 1.59 -4.89
C ILE A 3 8.12 2.00 -6.35
N GLY A 4 7.27 3.00 -6.57
CA GLY A 4 6.87 3.39 -7.92
C GLY A 4 6.15 2.25 -8.63
N HIS A 5 6.77 1.68 -9.66
CA HIS A 5 6.26 0.53 -10.41
C HIS A 5 6.91 -0.81 -9.99
N ALA A 6 7.83 -0.80 -9.03
CA ALA A 6 8.48 -1.99 -8.53
C ALA A 6 7.74 -2.54 -7.30
N ILE A 7 7.37 -3.82 -7.35
CA ILE A 7 6.75 -4.52 -6.22
C ILE A 7 7.78 -5.45 -5.59
N LEU A 8 7.96 -5.31 -4.27
CA LEU A 8 8.81 -6.15 -3.45
C LEU A 8 7.93 -7.01 -2.54
N LEU A 9 7.89 -8.31 -2.83
CA LEU A 9 7.20 -9.31 -2.03
C LEU A 9 8.17 -10.04 -1.11
N SER A 10 7.72 -10.37 0.09
CA SER A 10 8.47 -11.21 1.03
C SER A 10 8.39 -12.68 0.59
N HIS A 11 9.33 -13.53 0.98
CA HIS A 11 9.20 -14.99 0.81
C HIS A 11 8.04 -15.59 1.63
N LYS A 12 7.44 -14.80 2.54
CA LYS A 12 6.27 -15.16 3.37
C LYS A 12 4.99 -14.51 2.83
N ILE A 13 4.81 -14.45 1.51
CA ILE A 13 3.58 -13.89 0.93
C ILE A 13 2.37 -14.63 1.49
N ILE A 14 1.30 -13.89 1.74
CA ILE A 14 -0.01 -14.47 1.97
C ILE A 14 -0.91 -14.18 0.77
N ASP A 15 -2.05 -14.85 0.74
CA ASP A 15 -3.06 -14.61 -0.29
C ASP A 15 -3.37 -13.12 -0.41
N ARG A 16 -3.33 -12.63 -1.65
CA ARG A 16 -3.68 -11.27 -2.05
C ARG A 16 -2.69 -10.16 -1.70
N ASP A 17 -1.48 -10.50 -1.27
CA ASP A 17 -0.41 -9.51 -1.06
C ASP A 17 -0.01 -8.83 -2.38
N LEU A 18 0.08 -9.57 -3.48
CA LEU A 18 0.43 -8.99 -4.79
C LEU A 18 -0.63 -7.97 -5.23
N GLU A 19 -1.90 -8.33 -5.11
CA GLU A 19 -3.04 -7.48 -5.46
C GLU A 19 -3.07 -6.21 -4.61
N HIS A 20 -2.72 -6.32 -3.33
CA HIS A 20 -2.57 -5.16 -2.44
C HIS A 20 -1.47 -4.22 -2.94
N GLU A 21 -0.30 -4.75 -3.28
CA GLU A 21 0.81 -3.95 -3.79
C GLU A 21 0.52 -3.32 -5.17
N ILE A 22 -0.22 -4.01 -6.04
CA ILE A 22 -0.68 -3.44 -7.31
C ILE A 22 -1.54 -2.18 -7.08
N VAL A 23 -2.32 -2.11 -6.00
CA VAL A 23 -3.07 -0.89 -5.67
C VAL A 23 -2.14 0.28 -5.38
N HIS A 24 -1.01 0.05 -4.71
CA HIS A 24 0.00 1.09 -4.49
C HIS A 24 0.66 1.55 -5.78
N VAL A 25 0.89 0.65 -6.74
CA VAL A 25 1.35 1.04 -8.09
C VAL A 25 0.31 1.97 -8.73
N ARG A 26 -0.98 1.61 -8.69
CA ARG A 26 -2.06 2.46 -9.23
C ARG A 26 -2.22 3.79 -8.49
N GLN A 27 -1.94 3.83 -7.19
CA GLN A 27 -1.89 5.07 -6.43
C GLN A 27 -0.74 5.96 -6.92
N HIS A 28 0.43 5.36 -7.18
CA HIS A 28 1.58 6.05 -7.75
C HIS A 28 1.30 6.57 -9.16
N GLU A 29 0.68 5.77 -10.03
CA GLU A 29 0.32 6.17 -11.40
C GLU A 29 -0.66 7.35 -11.43
N ARG A 30 -1.59 7.42 -10.47
CA ARG A 30 -2.56 8.53 -10.36
C ARG A 30 -1.89 9.85 -9.99
N ILE A 31 -0.88 9.81 -9.11
CA ILE A 31 -0.19 11.02 -8.62
C ILE A 31 1.32 10.72 -8.46
N PRO A 32 2.07 10.59 -9.57
CA PRO A 32 3.47 10.21 -9.52
C PRO A 32 4.30 11.26 -8.78
N ILE A 33 5.42 10.85 -8.19
CA ILE A 33 6.36 11.67 -7.39
C ILE A 33 5.78 12.16 -6.05
N ILE A 34 4.54 12.64 -6.01
CA ILE A 34 3.92 13.24 -4.82
C ILE A 34 3.28 12.17 -3.92
N GLN A 35 2.75 11.08 -4.49
CA GLN A 35 2.09 10.03 -3.71
C GLN A 35 2.95 9.47 -2.55
N PRO A 36 4.26 9.19 -2.71
CA PRO A 36 5.09 8.72 -1.60
C PRO A 36 5.16 9.71 -0.44
N ILE A 37 5.23 11.01 -0.73
CA ILE A 37 5.26 12.07 0.29
C ILE A 37 3.91 12.11 1.03
N LEU A 38 2.81 12.11 0.28
CA LEU A 38 1.48 12.14 0.90
C LEU A 38 1.20 10.89 1.74
N TYR A 39 1.70 9.73 1.29
CA TYR A 39 1.64 8.49 2.05
C TYR A 39 2.37 8.64 3.38
N TRP A 40 3.60 9.14 3.36
CA TRP A 40 4.39 9.39 4.57
C TRP A 40 3.73 10.37 5.52
N VAL A 41 3.14 11.45 5.00
CA VAL A 41 2.41 12.43 5.83
C VAL A 41 1.21 11.78 6.52
N GLU A 42 0.43 10.95 5.80
CA GLU A 42 -0.70 10.23 6.40
C GLU A 42 -0.23 9.18 7.42
N LEU A 43 0.85 8.46 7.12
CA LEU A 43 1.45 7.49 8.02
C LEU A 43 1.88 8.14 9.35
N LEU A 44 2.54 9.30 9.28
CA LEU A 44 2.97 10.04 10.48
C LEU A 44 1.81 10.60 11.29
N LYS A 45 0.73 11.06 10.62
CA LYS A 45 -0.41 11.67 11.29
C LYS A 45 -1.39 10.66 11.90
N LYS A 46 -1.57 9.50 11.25
CA LYS A 46 -2.67 8.57 11.57
C LYS A 46 -2.20 7.16 11.90
N GLY A 47 -0.92 6.86 11.67
CA GLY A 47 -0.39 5.51 11.72
C GLY A 47 -0.79 4.68 10.51
N TYR A 48 -0.23 3.47 10.43
CA TYR A 48 -0.38 2.59 9.27
C TYR A 48 -1.83 2.08 9.10
N ARG A 49 -2.46 1.62 10.20
CA ARG A 49 -3.84 1.07 10.18
C ARG A 49 -4.90 2.07 9.68
N ASN A 50 -4.69 3.37 9.92
CA ASN A 50 -5.63 4.42 9.54
C ASN A 50 -5.15 5.25 8.35
N ASN A 51 -4.08 4.82 7.67
CA ASN A 51 -3.59 5.49 6.47
C ASN A 51 -4.59 5.26 5.33
N LYS A 52 -5.13 6.33 4.75
CA LYS A 52 -6.14 6.25 3.68
C LYS A 52 -5.67 5.42 2.47
N TYR A 53 -4.36 5.40 2.19
CA TYR A 53 -3.80 4.63 1.08
C TYR A 53 -3.77 3.13 1.38
N GLU A 54 -3.49 2.75 2.63
CA GLU A 54 -3.56 1.37 3.10
C GLU A 54 -5.00 0.87 3.15
N ILE A 55 -5.91 1.70 3.67
CA ILE A 55 -7.34 1.40 3.69
C ILE A 55 -7.86 1.13 2.27
N GLU A 56 -7.47 1.96 1.30
CA GLU A 56 -7.82 1.73 -0.10
C GLU A 56 -7.23 0.42 -0.62
N ALA A 57 -5.94 0.15 -0.35
CA ALA A 57 -5.27 -1.07 -0.80
C ALA A 57 -5.96 -2.33 -0.26
N TYR A 58 -6.22 -2.41 1.04
CA TYR A 58 -6.95 -3.53 1.65
C TYR A 58 -8.38 -3.67 1.12
N ARG A 59 -9.10 -2.55 0.93
CA ARG A 59 -10.47 -2.56 0.43
C ARG A 59 -10.55 -3.09 -1.01
N VAL A 60 -9.61 -2.69 -1.87
CA VAL A 60 -9.61 -3.05 -3.30
C VAL A 60 -9.07 -4.46 -3.54
N SER A 61 -8.00 -4.86 -2.85
CA SER A 61 -7.45 -6.21 -2.98
C SER A 61 -8.31 -7.26 -2.25
N GLY A 62 -9.00 -6.86 -1.19
CA GLY A 62 -9.63 -7.79 -0.26
C GLY A 62 -8.61 -8.60 0.56
N SER A 63 -7.35 -8.16 0.60
CA SER A 63 -6.34 -8.73 1.49
C SER A 63 -6.66 -8.38 2.95
N LYS A 64 -6.12 -9.16 3.90
CA LYS A 64 -6.31 -8.91 5.33
C LYS A 64 -5.04 -8.37 5.96
N TYR A 65 -5.22 -7.44 6.89
CA TYR A 65 -4.13 -6.97 7.73
C TYR A 65 -3.58 -8.13 8.56
N LYS A 66 -2.27 -8.37 8.49
CA LYS A 66 -1.61 -9.37 9.34
C LYS A 66 -1.31 -8.72 10.69
N GLU A 67 -2.10 -9.04 11.71
CA GLU A 67 -1.67 -8.78 13.09
C GLU A 67 -0.45 -9.67 13.34
N ARG A 68 0.73 -9.05 13.44
CA ARG A 68 1.96 -9.73 13.86
C ARG A 68 1.88 -10.07 15.33
#